data_AF-A0A3B8V5C5-F1
#
_entry.id   AF-A0A3B8V5C5-F1
#
_cell.length_a   1.000
_cell.length_b   1.000
_cell.length_c   1.000
_cell.angle_alpha   90.00
_cell.angle_beta   90.00
_cell.angle_gamma   90.00
#
_symmetry.space_group_name_H-M   'P 1'
#
loop_
_entity.id
_entity.type
_entity.pdbx_description
1 polymer ?
#
loop_
_entity_poly.entity_id
_entity_poly.type
_entity_poly.pdbx_seq_one_letter_code
_entity_poly.pdbx_strand_id
1 'polypeptide(L)' 'MKTRMVLELYVRFRQGEMLDKEQVSKEYDIVLRTFYRYVKQIREFCADHGEGDLVCDKESGRYYLKKEA' A
#
# COMPACT_ATOMS: atom_id res chain seq x y z
N MET A 1 9.56 9.45 11.90
CA MET A 1 9.49 9.60 10.42
C MET A 1 8.98 8.35 9.67
N LYS A 2 9.35 7.10 10.04
CA LYS A 2 8.90 5.90 9.28
C LYS A 2 7.42 5.52 9.47
N THR A 3 6.87 5.70 10.67
CA THR A 3 5.49 5.29 11.00
C THR A 3 4.42 6.10 10.28
N ARG A 4 4.66 7.39 10.07
CA ARG A 4 3.70 8.31 9.44
C ARG A 4 3.38 7.91 7.99
N MET A 5 4.40 7.53 7.22
CA MET A 5 4.20 7.13 5.82
C MET A 5 3.41 5.83 5.67
N VAL A 6 3.65 4.84 6.54
CA VAL A 6 2.89 3.57 6.49
C VAL A 6 1.39 3.85 6.72
N LEU A 7 1.09 4.73 7.68
CA LEU A 7 -0.28 5.17 7.95
C LEU A 7 -0.87 5.97 6.79
N GLU A 8 -0.12 6.90 6.19
CA GLU A 8 -0.58 7.66 5.03
C GLU A 8 -0.88 6.76 3.83
N LEU A 9 -0.01 5.79 3.52
CA LEU A 9 -0.26 4.80 2.47
C LEU A 9 -1.49 3.95 2.77
N TYR A 10 -1.67 3.50 4.01
CA TYR A 10 -2.86 2.77 4.42
C TYR A 10 -4.14 3.60 4.23
N VAL A 11 -4.14 4.87 4.62
CA VAL A 11 -5.30 5.77 4.43
C VAL A 11 -5.63 5.93 2.95
N ARG A 12 -4.63 6.15 2.09
CA ARG A 12 -4.84 6.23 0.63
C ARG A 12 -5.45 4.95 0.06
N PHE A 13 -4.93 3.79 0.46
CA PHE A 13 -5.51 2.50 0.08
C PHE A 13 -6.97 2.34 0.56
N ARG A 14 -7.29 2.77 1.80
CA ARG A 14 -8.66 2.73 2.35
C ARG A 14 -9.65 3.61 1.60
N GLN A 15 -9.16 4.73 1.06
CA GLN A 15 -9.90 5.65 0.19
C GLN A 15 -10.10 5.10 -1.23
N GLY A 16 -9.52 3.94 -1.55
CA GLY A 16 -9.66 3.29 -2.86
C GLY A 16 -8.62 3.74 -3.89
N GLU A 17 -7.57 4.45 -3.47
CA GLU A 17 -6.49 4.81 -4.39
C GLU A 17 -5.72 3.59 -4.87
N MET A 18 -5.37 3.59 -6.16
CA MET A 18 -4.44 2.65 -6.76
C MET A 18 -3.05 3.29 -6.84
N LEU A 19 -2.08 2.75 -6.11
CA LEU A 19 -0.76 3.34 -5.95
C LEU A 19 0.29 2.62 -6.78
N ASP A 20 1.00 3.36 -7.63
CA ASP A 20 2.18 2.87 -8.33
C ASP A 20 3.42 2.97 -7.43
N LYS A 21 4.24 1.92 -7.42
CA LYS A 21 5.42 1.83 -6.56
C LYS A 21 6.51 2.84 -6.92
N GLU A 22 6.73 3.12 -8.20
CA GLU A 22 7.76 4.06 -8.65
C GLU A 22 7.33 5.50 -8.35
N GLN A 23 6.05 5.81 -8.57
CA GLN A 23 5.47 7.10 -8.23
C GLN A 23 5.55 7.37 -6.72
N VAL A 24 5.14 6.41 -5.88
CA VAL A 24 5.22 6.55 -4.42
C VAL A 24 6.68 6.64 -3.98
N SER A 25 7.57 5.83 -4.55
CA SER A 25 9.00 5.91 -4.26
C SER A 25 9.58 7.30 -4.52
N LYS A 26 9.17 7.94 -5.62
CA LYS A 26 9.58 9.32 -5.95
C LYS A 26 8.91 10.35 -5.06
N GLU A 27 7.62 10.21 -4.78
CA GLU A 27 6.82 11.16 -3.97
C GLU A 27 7.37 11.28 -2.54
N TYR A 28 7.74 10.15 -1.94
CA TYR A 28 8.19 10.10 -0.55
C TYR A 28 9.71 9.95 -0.40
N ASP A 29 10.48 10.08 -1.50
CA ASP A 29 11.94 9.90 -1.55
C ASP A 29 12.41 8.60 -0.86
N ILE A 30 11.82 7.47 -1.25
CA ILE A 30 12.17 6.15 -0.74
C ILE A 30 12.54 5.17 -1.84
N VAL A 31 13.48 4.29 -1.53
CA VAL A 31 13.79 3.14 -2.40
C VAL A 31 12.65 2.11 -2.42
N LEU A 32 12.51 1.40 -3.53
CA LEU A 32 11.48 0.36 -3.71
C LEU A 32 11.48 -0.71 -2.61
N ARG A 33 12.65 -1.08 -2.08
CA ARG A 33 12.75 -2.01 -0.95
C ARG A 33 11.95 -1.52 0.27
N THR A 34 11.98 -0.22 0.53
CA THR A 34 11.23 0.40 1.63
C THR A 34 9.74 0.42 1.33
N PHE A 35 9.34 0.73 0.10
CA PHE A 35 7.95 0.63 -0.35
C PHE A 35 7.38 -0.78 -0.15
N TYR A 36 8.07 -1.82 -0.63
CA TYR A 36 7.62 -3.21 -0.48
C TYR A 36 7.52 -3.63 0.99
N ARG A 37 8.42 -3.15 1.85
CA ARG A 37 8.32 -3.40 3.29
C ARG A 37 7.05 -2.80 3.88
N TYR A 38 6.68 -1.57 3.49
CA TYR A 38 5.46 -0.93 3.98
C TYR A 38 4.20 -1.61 3.45
N VAL A 39 4.17 -1.95 2.15
CA VAL A 39 3.08 -2.75 1.56
C VAL A 39 2.89 -4.07 2.30
N LYS A 40 3.98 -4.76 2.67
CA LYS A 40 3.92 -5.99 3.45
C LYS A 40 3.27 -5.76 4.83
N GLN A 41 3.71 -4.73 5.56
CA GLN A 41 3.15 -4.38 6.87
C GLN A 41 1.66 -4.02 6.80
N ILE A 42 1.27 -3.26 5.77
CA ILE A 42 -0.13 -2.90 5.55
C ILE A 42 -0.96 -4.14 5.21
N ARG A 43 -0.45 -5.05 4.38
CA ARG A 43 -1.12 -6.30 4.04
C ARG A 43 -1.35 -7.17 5.27
N GLU A 44 -0.32 -7.34 6.10
CA GLU A 44 -0.42 -8.09 7.36
C GLU A 44 -1.48 -7.47 8.28
N PHE A 45 -1.45 -6.13 8.46
CA PHE A 45 -2.46 -5.43 9.23
C PHE A 45 -3.88 -5.65 8.71
N CYS A 46 -4.10 -5.53 7.39
CA CYS A 46 -5.43 -5.72 6.81
C CYS A 46 -5.96 -7.14 6.99
N ALA A 47 -5.09 -8.15 6.86
CA ALA A 47 -5.44 -9.56 7.08
C ALA A 47 -5.81 -9.82 8.54
N ASP A 48 -5.05 -9.27 9.49
CA ASP A 48 -5.29 -9.45 10.93
C ASP A 48 -6.61 -8.80 11.41
N HIS A 49 -7.09 -7.78 10.70
CA HIS A 49 -8.25 -6.97 11.11
C HIS A 49 -9.46 -7.09 10.18
N GLY A 50 -9.41 -7.95 9.16
CA GLY A 50 -10.53 -8.13 8.21
C GLY A 50 -10.82 -6.88 7.35
N GLU A 51 -9.81 -6.09 7.01
CA GLU A 51 -9.96 -4.82 6.28
C GLU A 51 -9.90 -4.99 4.75
N GLY A 52 -9.85 -6.23 4.27
CA GLY A 52 -9.69 -6.63 2.87
C GLY A 52 -8.25 -6.99 2.49
N ASP A 53 -8.02 -7.24 1.21
CA ASP A 53 -6.75 -7.71 0.68
C ASP A 53 -5.99 -6.64 -0.10
N LEU A 54 -4.73 -6.40 0.25
CA LEU A 54 -3.86 -5.50 -0.51
C LEU A 54 -3.23 -6.24 -1.70
N VAL A 55 -3.74 -5.98 -2.90
CA VAL A 55 -3.42 -6.71 -4.14
C VAL A 55 -2.59 -5.85 -5.09
N CYS A 56 -1.69 -6.48 -5.85
CA CYS A 56 -1.03 -5.86 -6.99
C CYS A 56 -1.79 -6.23 -8.26
N ASP A 57 -2.27 -5.22 -8.98
CA ASP A 57 -2.82 -5.40 -10.31
C ASP A 57 -1.72 -5.82 -11.29
N LYS A 58 -1.96 -6.88 -12.07
CA LYS A 58 -0.94 -7.45 -12.97
C LYS A 58 -0.75 -6.63 -14.24
N GLU A 59 -1.79 -5.93 -14.69
CA GLU A 59 -1.74 -5.14 -15.93
C GLU A 59 -1.06 -3.79 -15.69
N SER A 60 -1.46 -3.07 -14.64
CA SER A 60 -0.95 -1.74 -14.33
C SER A 60 0.25 -1.73 -13.39
N GLY A 61 0.52 -2.84 -12.67
CA GLY A 61 1.55 -2.89 -11.64
C GLY A 61 1.23 -2.10 -10.37
N ARG A 62 0.00 -1.56 -10.26
CA ARG A 62 -0.44 -0.74 -9.14
C ARG A 62 -1.00 -1.57 -7.99
N TYR A 63 -0.80 -1.09 -6.78
CA TYR A 63 -1.33 -1.69 -5.55
C TYR A 63 -2.64 -1.05 -5.15
N TYR A 64 -3.60 -1.83 -4.67
CA TYR A 64 -4.89 -1.34 -4.18
C TYR A 64 -5.47 -2.28 -3.13
N LEU A 65 -6.36 -1.74 -2.28
CA LEU A 65 -7.07 -2.53 -1.28
C LEU A 65 -8.38 -3.04 -1.87
N LYS A 66 -8.49 -4.36 -2.04
CA LYS A 66 -9.71 -5.04 -2.44
C LYS A 66 -10.56 -5.31 -1.19
N LYS A 67 -11.67 -4.60 -1.05
CA LYS A 67 -12.65 -4.86 0.00
C LYS A 67 -13.44 -6.12 -0.34
N GLU A 68 -13.70 -6.97 0.65
CA GLU A 68 -14.70 -8.03 0.49
C GLU A 68 -16.07 -7.38 0.34
N ALA A 69 -16.86 -7.88 -0.61
CA ALA A 69 -18.19 -7.37 -0.96
C ALA A 69 -19.25 -7.89 0.01
#